data_AF-A0A955PI84-F1
#
_entry.id   AF-A0A955PI84-F1
#
_cell.length_a   1.000
_cell.length_b   1.000
_cell.length_c   1.000
_cell.angle_alpha   90.00
_cell.angle_beta   90.00
_cell.angle_gamma   90.00
#
_symmetry.space_group_name_H-M   'P 1'
#
loop_
_entity.id
_entity.type
_entity.pdbx_description
1 polymer ?
#
loop_
_entity_poly.entity_id
_entity_poly.type
_entity_poly.pdbx_seq_one_letter_code
_entity_poly.pdbx_strand_id
1 'polypeptide(L)'
;MPRPNPDEPRFDHREFDRPAQPTVSVVIPSADGHRGGNVELLLDSLQEQTHRPCEVLIAIGVRPNGRARNRGAERVSGDYLVFIDDDVEIQDEELIEKIVRLFQEH
;
A
#
# COMPACT_ATOMS: atom_id res chain seq x y z
N MET A 1 26.61 -13.51 5.38
CA MET A 1 25.38 -13.02 4.73
C MET A 1 25.79 -12.06 3.62
N PRO A 2 25.50 -12.33 2.33
CA PRO A 2 25.69 -11.33 1.28
C PRO A 2 24.79 -10.12 1.55
N ARG A 3 25.27 -8.90 1.28
CA ARG A 3 24.44 -7.70 1.37
C ARG A 3 23.40 -7.76 0.25
N PRO A 4 22.12 -7.43 0.50
CA PRO A 4 21.12 -7.36 -0.56
C PRO A 4 21.58 -6.39 -1.64
N ASN A 5 21.34 -6.75 -2.90
CA ASN A 5 21.69 -5.93 -4.04
C ASN A 5 20.93 -4.59 -3.93
N PRO A 6 21.61 -3.43 -3.97
CA PRO A 6 20.94 -2.13 -3.92
C PRO A 6 19.98 -1.90 -5.10
N ASP A 7 20.20 -2.59 -6.22
CA ASP A 7 19.36 -2.51 -7.43
C ASP A 7 18.19 -3.51 -7.44
N GLU A 8 18.10 -4.39 -6.44
CA GLU A 8 16.96 -5.30 -6.33
C GLU A 8 15.73 -4.59 -5.78
N PRO A 9 14.57 -4.75 -6.43
CA PRO A 9 13.32 -4.18 -5.95
C PRO A 9 12.98 -4.74 -4.58
N ARG A 10 12.64 -3.85 -3.64
CA ARG A 10 12.25 -4.23 -2.27
C ARG A 10 10.76 -4.04 -2.10
N PHE A 11 10.13 -4.97 -1.38
CA PHE A 11 8.72 -4.92 -1.06
C PHE A 11 8.58 -4.96 0.45
N ASP A 12 8.11 -3.86 1.03
CA ASP A 12 7.82 -3.79 2.48
C ASP A 12 6.32 -4.06 2.67
N HIS A 13 5.99 -5.17 3.33
CA HIS A 13 4.63 -5.57 3.63
C HIS A 13 4.27 -5.15 5.06
N ARG A 14 3.17 -4.41 5.19
CA ARG A 14 2.56 -4.00 6.46
C ARG A 14 1.14 -4.55 6.53
N GLU A 15 0.84 -5.24 7.62
CA GLU A 15 -0.50 -5.80 7.88
C GLU A 15 -1.17 -4.96 8.97
N PHE A 16 -2.36 -4.42 8.69
CA PHE A 16 -3.17 -3.68 9.66
C PHE A 16 -4.40 -4.53 9.99
N ASP A 17 -4.32 -5.23 11.13
CA ASP A 17 -5.23 -6.27 11.61
C ASP A 17 -5.27 -7.53 10.74
N ARG A 18 -4.93 -8.68 11.34
CA ARG A 18 -4.70 -9.95 10.63
C ARG A 18 -5.89 -10.92 10.73
N PRO A 19 -6.86 -10.89 9.81
CA PRO A 19 -7.54 -12.09 9.38
C PRO A 19 -6.77 -12.76 8.23
N ALA A 20 -7.12 -14.00 7.94
CA ALA A 20 -6.42 -14.82 6.95
C ALA A 20 -6.53 -14.28 5.50
N GLN A 21 -7.45 -13.34 5.23
CA GLN A 21 -7.61 -12.68 3.94
C GLN A 21 -7.99 -11.20 4.14
N PRO A 22 -7.18 -10.23 3.66
CA PRO A 22 -7.53 -8.81 3.68
C PRO A 22 -8.65 -8.52 2.67
N THR A 23 -9.49 -7.52 2.95
CA THR A 23 -10.54 -7.08 2.00
C THR A 23 -9.96 -6.07 1.01
N VAL A 24 -9.05 -5.22 1.48
CA VAL A 24 -8.39 -4.19 0.68
C VAL A 24 -6.88 -4.36 0.73
N SER A 25 -6.25 -4.27 -0.43
CA SER A 25 -4.79 -4.16 -0.59
C SER A 25 -4.41 -2.79 -1.09
N VAL A 26 -3.53 -2.11 -0.37
CA VAL A 26 -2.94 -0.84 -0.80
C VAL A 26 -1.52 -1.08 -1.31
N VAL A 27 -1.22 -0.61 -2.51
CA VAL A 27 0.13 -0.64 -3.08
C VAL A 27 0.66 0.78 -3.23
N ILE A 28 1.77 1.06 -2.54
CA ILE A 28 2.45 2.36 -2.54
C ILE A 28 3.74 2.24 -3.35
N PRO A 29 3.83 2.75 -4.58
CA PRO A 29 5.10 2.84 -5.27
C PRO A 29 5.96 3.92 -4.61
N SER A 30 7.21 3.59 -4.28
CA SER A 30 8.13 4.56 -3.72
C SER A 30 9.55 4.41 -4.29
N ALA A 31 10.25 5.53 -4.43
CA ALA A 31 11.63 5.51 -4.90
C ALA A 31 12.59 4.96 -3.83
N ASP A 32 12.40 5.39 -2.58
CA ASP A 32 13.29 5.14 -1.44
C ASP A 32 12.57 4.53 -0.23
N GLY A 33 11.23 4.48 -0.26
CA GLY A 33 10.40 3.98 0.83
C GLY A 33 10.19 4.98 1.97
N HIS A 34 10.56 6.26 1.77
CA HIS A 34 10.51 7.28 2.81
C HIS A 34 9.87 8.59 2.34
N ARG A 35 10.19 9.05 1.12
CA ARG A 35 9.73 10.33 0.55
C ARG A 35 9.85 11.50 1.54
N GLY A 36 10.99 11.57 2.24
CA GLY A 36 11.25 12.63 3.23
C GLY A 36 10.35 12.60 4.47
N GLY A 37 9.82 11.43 4.85
CA GLY A 37 8.93 11.24 6.00
C GLY A 37 7.45 11.09 5.63
N ASN A 38 7.09 11.32 4.37
CA ASN A 38 5.68 11.26 3.95
C ASN A 38 5.14 9.83 3.93
N VAL A 39 5.99 8.83 3.65
CA VAL A 39 5.56 7.42 3.67
C VAL A 39 5.12 7.02 5.06
N GLU A 40 5.83 7.44 6.10
CA GLU A 40 5.46 7.17 7.49
C GLU A 40 4.12 7.82 7.86
N LEU A 41 3.90 9.08 7.49
CA LEU A 41 2.62 9.76 7.71
C LEU A 41 1.47 9.08 6.97
N LEU A 42 1.71 8.64 5.72
CA LEU A 42 0.74 7.88 4.95
C LEU A 42 0.43 6.54 5.63
N LEU A 43 1.44 5.81 6.11
CA LEU A 43 1.24 4.56 6.85
C LEU A 43 0.44 4.76 8.13
N ASP A 44 0.72 5.82 8.89
CA ASP A 44 -0.02 6.17 10.10
C ASP A 44 -1.50 6.44 9.76
N SER A 45 -1.77 7.23 8.71
CA SER A 45 -3.15 7.50 8.25
C SER A 45 -3.87 6.26 7.73
N LEU A 46 -3.16 5.31 7.10
CA LEU A 46 -3.71 4.03 6.66
C LEU A 46 -4.03 3.12 7.86
N GLN A 47 -3.21 3.18 8.92
CA GLN A 47 -3.47 2.51 10.18
C GLN A 47 -4.65 3.13 10.95
N GLU A 48 -5.02 4.38 10.68
CA GLU A 48 -6.18 5.04 11.29
C GLU A 48 -7.49 4.81 10.52
N GLN A 49 -7.44 4.21 9.31
CA GLN A 49 -8.65 3.97 8.53
C GLN A 49 -9.67 3.10 9.28
N THR A 50 -10.97 3.36 9.11
CA THR A 50 -12.04 2.55 9.72
C THR A 50 -12.23 1.19 9.05
N HIS A 51 -11.92 1.09 7.75
CA HIS A 51 -12.08 -0.16 7.00
C HIS A 51 -11.02 -1.20 7.39
N ARG A 52 -11.48 -2.38 7.81
CA ARG A 52 -10.64 -3.54 8.12
C ARG A 52 -11.28 -4.82 7.62
N PRO A 53 -10.47 -5.85 7.29
CA PRO A 53 -9.00 -5.90 7.28
C PRO A 53 -8.32 -5.23 6.08
N CYS A 54 -7.11 -4.69 6.29
CA CYS A 54 -6.33 -4.00 5.26
C CYS A 54 -4.86 -4.45 5.24
N GLU A 55 -4.31 -4.68 4.05
CA GLU A 55 -2.87 -4.89 3.86
C GLU A 55 -2.26 -3.75 3.04
N VAL A 56 -0.99 -3.42 3.32
CA VAL A 56 -0.25 -2.38 2.63
C VAL A 56 1.10 -2.91 2.17
N LEU A 57 1.45 -2.66 0.91
CA LEU A 57 2.70 -3.07 0.30
C LEU A 57 3.38 -1.87 -0.33
N ILE A 58 4.61 -1.58 0.10
CA ILE A 58 5.43 -0.52 -0.47
C ILE A 58 6.39 -1.13 -1.50
N ALA A 59 6.25 -0.75 -2.76
CA ALA A 59 7.12 -1.19 -3.86
C ALA A 59 8.29 -0.22 -4.03
N ILE A 60 9.41 -0.51 -3.37
CA ILE A 60 10.57 0.38 -3.24
C ILE A 60 11.59 0.14 -4.36
N GLY A 61 12.02 1.22 -5.00
CA GLY A 61 13.08 1.21 -6.02
C GLY A 61 12.64 0.62 -7.37
N VAL A 62 11.34 0.34 -7.56
CA VAL A 62 10.83 -0.25 -8.80
C VAL A 62 10.51 0.84 -9.82
N ARG A 63 11.18 0.81 -10.98
CA ARG A 63 10.91 1.73 -12.11
C ARG A 63 10.59 0.99 -13.40
N PRO A 64 9.80 1.54 -14.34
CA PRO A 64 9.00 2.76 -14.21
C PRO A 64 7.83 2.57 -13.23
N ASN A 65 7.13 3.65 -12.87
CA ASN A 65 6.07 3.62 -11.85
C ASN A 65 4.95 2.59 -12.16
N GLY A 66 4.61 2.39 -13.44
CA GLY A 66 3.68 1.33 -13.85
C GLY A 66 4.17 -0.09 -13.51
N ARG A 67 5.49 -0.34 -13.59
CA ARG A 67 6.07 -1.64 -13.19
C ARG A 67 6.00 -1.83 -11.68
N ALA A 68 6.15 -0.77 -10.89
CA ALA A 68 6.01 -0.83 -9.44
C ALA A 68 4.60 -1.29 -9.03
N ARG A 69 3.57 -0.68 -9.62
CA ARG A 69 2.16 -1.05 -9.42
C ARG A 69 1.89 -2.50 -9.80
N ASN A 70 2.29 -2.91 -11.00
CA ASN A 70 2.06 -4.29 -11.47
C ASN A 70 2.75 -5.33 -10.57
N ARG A 71 4.01 -5.09 -10.18
CA ARG A 71 4.74 -6.00 -9.29
C ARG A 71 4.15 -6.03 -7.89
N GLY A 72 3.64 -4.90 -7.38
CA GLY A 72 2.93 -4.87 -6.11
C GLY A 72 1.61 -5.65 -6.17
N ALA A 73 0.84 -5.47 -7.24
CA ALA A 73 -0.41 -6.20 -7.48
C ALA A 73 -0.23 -7.72 -7.50
N GLU A 74 0.88 -8.23 -8.05
CA GLU A 74 1.24 -9.65 -8.05
C GLU A 74 1.47 -10.24 -6.64
N ARG A 75 1.59 -9.41 -5.60
CA ARG A 75 2.06 -9.80 -4.25
C ARG A 75 1.03 -9.58 -3.15
N VAL A 76 -0.13 -9.03 -3.50
CA VAL A 76 -1.23 -8.75 -2.58
C VAL A 76 -2.43 -9.61 -2.93
N SER A 77 -3.39 -9.73 -2.02
CA SER A 77 -4.44 -10.75 -2.03
C SER A 77 -5.85 -10.24 -1.75
N GLY A 78 -6.03 -8.95 -1.48
CA GLY A 78 -7.32 -8.36 -1.17
C GLY A 78 -8.26 -8.29 -2.38
N ASP A 79 -9.55 -8.34 -2.09
CA ASP A 79 -10.62 -8.28 -3.10
C ASP A 79 -10.60 -6.96 -3.88
N TYR A 80 -10.21 -5.86 -3.21
CA TYR A 80 -10.05 -4.55 -3.80
C TYR A 80 -8.59 -4.11 -3.77
N LEU A 81 -8.08 -3.64 -4.92
CA LEU A 81 -6.72 -3.12 -5.06
C LEU A 81 -6.74 -1.60 -5.21
N VAL A 82 -6.06 -0.91 -4.31
CA VAL A 82 -5.90 0.56 -4.31
C VAL A 82 -4.43 0.91 -4.52
N PHE A 83 -4.16 1.85 -5.42
CA PHE A 83 -2.82 2.43 -5.57
C PHE A 83 -2.81 3.83 -4.99
N ILE A 84 -1.85 4.12 -4.11
CA ILE A 84 -1.68 5.44 -3.50
C ILE A 84 -0.22 5.86 -3.69
N ASP A 85 0.03 7.04 -4.25
CA ASP A 85 1.39 7.53 -4.44
C ASP A 85 2.02 7.93 -3.08
N ASP A 86 3.36 7.85 -2.99
CA ASP A 86 4.09 8.09 -1.74
C ASP A 86 4.13 9.56 -1.27
N ASP A 87 3.52 10.49 -2.02
CA ASP A 87 3.33 11.90 -1.71
C ASP A 87 1.88 12.30 -1.40
N VAL A 88 1.02 11.31 -1.15
CA VAL A 88 -0.36 11.54 -0.71
C VAL A 88 -0.41 11.69 0.82
N GLU A 89 -1.30 12.58 1.28
CA GLU A 89 -1.72 12.71 2.66
C GLU A 89 -3.23 12.40 2.73
N ILE A 90 -3.63 11.52 3.66
CA ILE A 90 -5.04 11.13 3.87
C ILE A 90 -5.49 11.69 5.21
N GLN A 91 -6.50 12.56 5.20
CA GLN A 91 -7.07 13.17 6.42
C GLN A 91 -8.44 12.58 6.80
N ASP A 92 -9.05 11.80 5.89
CA ASP A 92 -10.35 11.17 6.10
C ASP A 92 -10.15 9.71 6.53
N GLU A 93 -10.43 9.41 7.80
CA GLU A 93 -10.35 8.06 8.38
C GLU A 93 -11.32 7.06 7.71
N GLU A 94 -12.33 7.54 6.97
CA GLU A 94 -13.32 6.70 6.29
C GLU A 94 -13.08 6.60 4.77
N LEU A 95 -11.97 7.14 4.24
CA LEU A 95 -11.72 7.19 2.80
C LEU A 95 -11.80 5.80 2.15
N ILE A 96 -11.09 4.82 2.70
CA ILE A 96 -11.07 3.45 2.15
C ILE A 96 -12.46 2.82 2.22
N GLU A 97 -13.19 3.04 3.32
CA GLU A 97 -14.56 2.55 3.48
C GLU A 97 -15.50 3.13 2.42
N LYS A 98 -15.43 4.45 2.18
CA LYS A 98 -16.22 5.14 1.16
C LYS A 98 -15.91 4.60 -0.23
N ILE A 99 -14.65 4.36 -0.56
CA ILE A 99 -14.24 3.79 -1.85
C ILE A 99 -14.83 2.40 -2.02
N VAL A 100 -14.69 1.50 -1.04
CA VAL A 100 -15.20 0.12 -1.14
C VAL A 100 -16.72 0.10 -1.30
N ARG A 101 -17.45 0.93 -0.55
CA ARG A 101 -18.92 1.02 -0.67
C ARG A 101 -19.37 1.37 -2.08
N LEU A 102 -18.68 2.26 -2.78
CA LEU A 102 -19.00 2.62 -4.17
C LEU A 102 -18.92 1.43 -5.13
N PHE A 103 -18.04 0.46 -4.88
CA PHE A 103 -17.92 -0.75 -5.70
C PHE A 103 -18.94 -1.84 -5.32
N GLN A 104 -19.49 -1.80 -4.10
CA GLN A 104 -20.48 -2.78 -3.63
C GLN A 104 -21.91 -2.43 -4.02
N GLU A 105 -22.19 -1.15 -4.31
CA GLU A 105 -23.52 -0.65 -4.67
C GLU A 105 -23.87 -0.87 -6.17
N HIS A 106 -23.03 -1.58 -6.92
CA HIS A 106 -23.19 -1.90 -8.34
C HIS A 106 -22.88 -3.37 -8.65
#